data_AF-A0A927RYE3-F1
#
_entry.id   AF-A0A927RYE3-F1
#
_cell.length_a   1.000
_cell.length_b   1.000
_cell.length_c   1.000
_cell.angle_alpha   90.00
_cell.angle_beta   90.00
_cell.angle_gamma   90.00
#
_symmetry.space_group_name_H-M   'P 1'
#
loop_
_entity.id
_entity.type
_entity.pdbx_description
1 polymer ?
#
loop_
_entity_poly.entity_id
_entity_poly.type
_entity_poly.pdbx_seq_one_letter_code
_entity_poly.pdbx_strand_id
1 'polypeptide(L)'
;MNAKNCCVLIPSLSPDERLPQYVSQLLEGGFGGVVVVDDGSAREYQEFFDRIQTWDKCHVLHHEVNRGKGAALKTGYAYIEKNTEFDGVITADSDGQHTVKDTLNLASLLDEKEQCLLLGSRDFSRNSVQVPPKSRLGNRITSVVFQLFYGPRLPDTQTGLRAFVRGLLPFMQEIGGDRFEYEMNVLIRCAVVKLPMKPIAIDTVYHDENKGTHFHPIRDSWRIYKLLLGGFFKFMSASVMATVVDFALFTLLNAWVLPMFMQPVYLNVLGSDLRVVAATLGARAVSAVLNFKLNENFVFNLKKCRGAAGRYIILCVLVALVSGLTVGALSALLPTVSSTLIKIPVDVTLFLLNYRIQQDWVFKNRIQEEK
;
A
#
# COMPACT_ATOMS: atom_id res chain seq x y z
N MET A 1 12.26 8.36 -22.58
CA MET A 1 11.83 9.57 -23.32
C MET A 1 12.96 10.60 -23.35
N ASN A 2 12.86 11.64 -24.19
CA ASN A 2 13.80 12.77 -24.12
C ASN A 2 13.43 13.67 -22.93
N ALA A 3 14.42 14.16 -22.16
CA ALA A 3 14.18 15.07 -21.03
C ALA A 3 13.38 16.32 -21.42
N LYS A 4 13.54 16.81 -22.66
CA LYS A 4 12.78 17.95 -23.20
C LYS A 4 11.27 17.73 -23.25
N ASN A 5 10.81 16.49 -23.29
CA ASN A 5 9.39 16.13 -23.29
C ASN A 5 8.85 15.89 -21.87
N CYS A 6 9.72 15.93 -20.87
CA CYS A 6 9.37 15.66 -19.49
C CYS A 6 9.38 16.95 -18.66
N CYS A 7 8.58 16.97 -17.61
CA CYS A 7 8.66 17.99 -16.56
C CYS A 7 9.09 17.40 -15.22
N VAL A 8 9.72 18.24 -14.41
CA VAL A 8 10.03 17.92 -13.01
C VAL A 8 9.09 18.69 -12.10
N LEU A 9 8.37 17.98 -11.23
CA LEU A 9 7.47 18.53 -10.23
C LEU A 9 8.12 18.48 -8.85
N ILE A 10 8.25 19.63 -8.21
CA ILE A 10 8.91 19.79 -6.92
C ILE A 10 7.95 20.42 -5.91
N PRO A 11 7.35 19.64 -4.97
CA PRO A 11 6.69 20.22 -3.82
C PRO A 11 7.75 20.77 -2.86
N SER A 12 7.55 22.00 -2.36
CA SER A 12 8.49 22.66 -1.46
C SER A 12 7.77 23.37 -0.32
N LEU A 13 8.40 23.36 0.86
CA LEU A 13 7.96 24.05 2.07
C LEU A 13 9.20 24.55 2.79
N SER A 14 9.27 25.85 3.02
CA SER A 14 10.38 26.51 3.71
C SER A 14 11.76 26.19 3.09
N PRO A 15 11.97 26.44 1.77
CA PRO A 15 13.23 26.12 1.08
C PRO A 15 14.42 26.99 1.54
N ASP A 16 15.61 26.58 1.12
CA ASP A 16 16.84 27.38 1.18
C ASP A 16 17.43 27.57 -0.23
N GLU A 17 18.65 28.11 -0.30
CA GLU A 17 19.38 28.37 -1.57
C GLU A 17 19.59 27.11 -2.43
N ARG A 18 19.42 25.89 -1.87
CA ARG A 18 19.51 24.65 -2.65
C ARG A 18 18.39 24.52 -3.67
N LEU A 19 17.19 25.04 -3.38
CA LEU A 19 16.07 24.94 -4.31
C LEU A 19 16.36 25.68 -5.63
N PRO A 20 16.72 26.99 -5.63
CA PRO A 20 17.12 27.66 -6.86
C PRO A 20 18.28 26.98 -7.60
N GLN A 21 19.31 26.54 -6.87
CA GLN A 21 20.45 25.84 -7.48
C GLN A 21 20.01 24.55 -8.19
N TYR A 22 19.15 23.77 -7.54
CA TYR A 22 18.64 22.52 -8.09
C TYR A 22 17.75 22.75 -9.33
N VAL A 23 16.85 23.75 -9.27
CA VAL A 23 16.02 24.13 -10.42
C VAL A 23 16.90 24.56 -11.61
N SER A 24 17.95 25.35 -11.37
CA SER A 24 18.89 25.77 -12.43
C SER A 24 19.54 24.56 -13.10
N GLN A 25 20.05 23.61 -12.30
CA GLN A 25 20.69 22.41 -12.82
C GLN A 25 19.73 21.50 -13.59
N LEU A 26 18.45 21.43 -13.19
CA LEU A 26 17.43 20.68 -13.94
C LEU A 26 17.15 21.33 -15.31
N LEU A 27 17.03 22.65 -15.35
CA LEU A 27 16.83 23.39 -16.60
C LEU A 27 18.05 23.25 -17.53
N GLU A 28 19.27 23.38 -16.99
CA GLU A 28 20.53 23.13 -17.72
C GLU A 28 20.65 21.67 -18.20
N GLY A 29 20.09 20.72 -17.44
CA GLY A 29 19.97 19.31 -17.82
C GLY A 29 19.03 19.05 -18.99
N GLY A 30 18.28 20.07 -19.45
CA GLY A 30 17.48 20.02 -20.66
C GLY A 30 16.04 19.52 -20.46
N PHE A 31 15.51 19.57 -19.23
CA PHE A 31 14.09 19.31 -19.01
C PHE A 31 13.20 20.31 -19.75
N GLY A 32 12.02 19.84 -20.17
CA GLY A 32 11.03 20.67 -20.88
C GLY A 32 10.47 21.79 -20.00
N GLY A 33 10.33 21.51 -18.70
CA GLY A 33 10.00 22.51 -17.69
C GLY A 33 10.09 21.98 -16.26
N VAL A 34 10.11 22.90 -15.32
CA VAL A 34 10.09 22.64 -13.88
C VAL A 34 8.87 23.30 -13.27
N VAL A 35 8.06 22.53 -12.56
CA VAL A 35 6.91 23.03 -11.82
C VAL A 35 7.25 22.93 -10.34
N VAL A 36 7.28 24.05 -9.65
CA VAL A 36 7.50 24.11 -8.20
C VAL A 36 6.19 24.48 -7.53
N VAL A 37 5.85 23.81 -6.43
CA VAL A 37 4.66 24.12 -5.64
C VAL A 37 5.10 24.54 -4.25
N ASP A 38 4.99 25.82 -3.95
CA ASP A 38 5.12 26.38 -2.61
C ASP A 38 3.89 26.00 -1.78
N ASP A 39 4.05 25.06 -0.85
CA ASP A 39 2.99 24.59 0.04
C ASP A 39 2.80 25.51 1.25
N GLY A 40 2.71 26.82 1.02
CA GLY A 40 2.42 27.83 2.04
C GLY A 40 3.61 28.15 2.96
N SER A 41 4.79 28.37 2.37
CA SER A 41 5.99 28.80 3.09
C SER A 41 5.85 30.21 3.68
N ALA A 42 6.49 30.45 4.81
CA ALA A 42 6.50 31.78 5.44
C ALA A 42 7.18 32.84 4.56
N ARG A 43 6.90 34.13 4.83
CA ARG A 43 7.38 35.27 4.04
C ARG A 43 8.90 35.31 3.85
N GLU A 44 9.66 34.86 4.85
CA GLU A 44 11.13 34.81 4.80
C GLU A 44 11.68 33.85 3.73
N TYR A 45 10.89 32.88 3.27
CA TYR A 45 11.30 31.93 2.24
C TYR A 45 10.84 32.31 0.83
N GLN A 46 10.02 33.36 0.70
CA GLN A 46 9.42 33.74 -0.58
C GLN A 46 10.44 34.23 -1.60
N GLU A 47 11.59 34.77 -1.15
CA GLU A 47 12.66 35.23 -2.04
C GLU A 47 13.17 34.12 -2.98
N PHE A 48 13.20 32.86 -2.53
CA PHE A 48 13.66 31.73 -3.33
C PHE A 48 12.67 31.42 -4.47
N PHE A 49 11.38 31.46 -4.17
CA PHE A 49 10.31 31.28 -5.16
C PHE A 49 10.25 32.45 -6.13
N ASP A 50 10.38 33.67 -5.61
CA ASP A 50 10.35 34.90 -6.40
C ASP A 50 11.50 34.98 -7.41
N ARG A 51 12.64 34.39 -7.06
CA ARG A 51 13.79 34.26 -7.95
C ARG A 51 13.52 33.27 -9.08
N ILE A 52 13.10 32.05 -8.76
CA ILE A 52 12.95 30.99 -9.77
C ILE A 52 11.75 31.18 -10.70
N GLN A 53 10.70 31.90 -10.28
CA GLN A 53 9.55 32.21 -11.15
C GLN A 53 9.91 33.08 -12.36
N THR A 54 11.05 33.80 -12.29
CA THR A 54 11.53 34.65 -13.40
C THR A 54 12.25 33.85 -14.48
N TRP A 55 12.53 32.57 -14.25
CA TRP A 55 13.31 31.74 -15.16
C TRP A 55 12.42 31.11 -16.22
N ASP A 56 12.92 31.06 -17.46
CA ASP A 56 12.23 30.40 -18.57
C ASP A 56 11.98 28.92 -18.24
N LYS A 57 10.78 28.42 -18.57
CA LYS A 57 10.30 27.06 -18.31
C LYS A 57 10.20 26.66 -16.83
N CYS A 58 10.29 27.61 -15.90
CA CYS A 58 9.98 27.40 -14.50
C CYS A 58 8.60 28.00 -14.17
N HIS A 59 7.76 27.22 -13.50
CA HIS A 59 6.45 27.67 -13.04
C HIS A 59 6.32 27.44 -11.53
N VAL A 60 5.98 28.48 -10.79
CA VAL A 60 5.74 28.39 -9.35
C VAL A 60 4.24 28.51 -9.06
N LEU A 61 3.71 27.56 -8.30
CA LEU A 61 2.35 27.55 -7.79
C LEU A 61 2.38 27.78 -6.29
N HIS A 62 1.41 28.50 -5.75
CA HIS A 62 1.36 28.82 -4.32
C HIS A 62 0.09 28.29 -3.67
N HIS A 63 0.25 27.74 -2.46
CA HIS A 63 -0.82 27.57 -1.50
C HIS A 63 -0.81 28.70 -0.47
N GLU A 64 -1.99 29.19 -0.09
CA GLU A 64 -2.13 30.21 0.96
C GLU A 64 -1.68 29.69 2.35
N VAL A 65 -1.85 28.40 2.58
CA VAL A 65 -1.49 27.71 3.83
C VAL A 65 -0.91 26.34 3.51
N ASN A 66 -0.13 25.77 4.43
CA ASN A 66 0.38 24.42 4.31
C ASN A 66 -0.75 23.37 4.28
N ARG A 67 -0.90 22.72 3.12
CA ARG A 67 -1.89 21.67 2.86
C ARG A 67 -1.26 20.27 2.93
N GLY A 68 0.05 20.18 2.74
CA GLY A 68 0.85 18.97 2.80
C GLY A 68 1.40 18.54 1.43
N LYS A 69 2.48 17.74 1.47
CA LYS A 69 3.18 17.23 0.28
C LYS A 69 2.25 16.58 -0.76
N GLY A 70 1.28 15.77 -0.33
CA GLY A 70 0.32 15.13 -1.22
C GLY A 70 -0.59 16.13 -1.93
N ALA A 71 -1.06 17.16 -1.23
CA ALA A 71 -1.85 18.24 -1.83
C ALA A 71 -1.02 19.09 -2.79
N ALA A 72 0.25 19.37 -2.45
CA ALA A 72 1.17 20.07 -3.33
C ALA A 72 1.43 19.28 -4.63
N LEU A 73 1.69 17.98 -4.52
CA LEU A 73 1.83 17.09 -5.69
C LEU A 73 0.58 17.08 -6.57
N LYS A 74 -0.62 16.93 -5.99
CA LYS A 74 -1.88 16.97 -6.76
C LYS A 74 -2.12 18.30 -7.46
N THR A 75 -1.77 19.40 -6.81
CA THR A 75 -1.86 20.74 -7.41
C THR A 75 -0.93 20.86 -8.62
N GLY A 76 0.31 20.37 -8.49
CA GLY A 76 1.24 20.26 -9.60
C GLY A 76 0.73 19.36 -10.73
N TYR A 77 0.19 18.18 -10.42
CA TYR A 77 -0.39 17.27 -11.40
C TYR A 77 -1.53 17.92 -12.18
N ALA A 78 -2.47 18.57 -11.49
CA ALA A 78 -3.57 19.28 -12.13
C ALA A 78 -3.08 20.42 -13.04
N TYR A 79 -2.05 21.15 -12.62
CA TYR A 79 -1.44 22.20 -13.44
C TYR A 79 -0.78 21.64 -14.70
N ILE A 80 0.03 20.59 -14.57
CA ILE A 80 0.72 19.93 -15.68
C ILE A 80 -0.31 19.37 -16.67
N GLU A 81 -1.35 18.70 -16.19
CA GLU A 81 -2.41 18.16 -17.01
C GLU A 81 -3.15 19.23 -17.82
N LYS A 82 -3.43 20.39 -17.22
CA LYS A 82 -4.24 21.43 -17.83
C LYS A 82 -3.45 22.40 -18.72
N ASN A 83 -2.20 22.71 -18.36
CA ASN A 83 -1.48 23.87 -18.91
C ASN A 83 -0.20 23.51 -19.68
N THR A 84 0.13 22.24 -19.83
CA THR A 84 1.37 21.79 -20.49
C THR A 84 1.11 20.61 -21.39
N GLU A 85 2.05 20.32 -22.30
CA GLU A 85 2.00 19.17 -23.21
C GLU A 85 3.09 18.12 -22.94
N PHE A 86 3.66 18.11 -21.72
CA PHE A 86 4.71 17.15 -21.37
C PHE A 86 4.19 15.70 -21.36
N ASP A 87 4.96 14.79 -21.95
CA ASP A 87 4.69 13.36 -22.06
C ASP A 87 5.02 12.58 -20.79
N GLY A 88 5.94 13.11 -19.97
CA GLY A 88 6.43 12.50 -18.75
C GLY A 88 6.48 13.46 -17.57
N VAL A 89 6.22 12.93 -16.37
CA VAL A 89 6.31 13.67 -15.12
C VAL A 89 7.29 12.97 -14.19
N ILE A 90 8.27 13.72 -13.69
CA ILE A 90 9.22 13.28 -12.68
C ILE A 90 8.92 14.07 -11.40
N THR A 91 8.73 13.41 -10.27
CA THR A 91 8.67 14.10 -8.97
C THR A 91 10.03 14.10 -8.32
N ALA A 92 10.40 15.19 -7.66
CA ALA A 92 11.62 15.26 -6.86
C ALA A 92 11.37 16.06 -5.57
N ASP A 93 12.11 15.75 -4.51
CA ASP A 93 12.04 16.49 -3.25
C ASP A 93 12.88 17.78 -3.35
N SER A 94 12.44 18.84 -2.67
CA SER A 94 13.08 20.16 -2.72
C SER A 94 14.37 20.29 -1.89
N ASP A 95 14.79 19.23 -1.19
CA ASP A 95 15.92 19.24 -0.27
C ASP A 95 17.27 18.89 -0.91
N GLY A 96 17.26 18.65 -2.23
CA GLY A 96 18.46 18.33 -3.02
C GLY A 96 18.97 16.91 -2.81
N GLN A 97 18.21 16.01 -2.18
CA GLN A 97 18.64 14.61 -2.00
C GLN A 97 18.69 13.82 -3.32
N HIS A 98 17.97 14.27 -4.35
CA HIS A 98 17.91 13.62 -5.66
C HIS A 98 18.84 14.32 -6.66
N THR A 99 19.76 13.58 -7.27
CA THR A 99 20.67 14.18 -8.25
C THR A 99 19.96 14.45 -9.59
N VAL A 100 20.41 15.48 -10.32
CA VAL A 100 19.92 15.73 -11.69
C VAL A 100 20.19 14.54 -12.60
N LYS A 101 21.33 13.87 -12.44
CA LYS A 101 21.67 12.64 -13.16
C LYS A 101 20.61 11.55 -12.99
N ASP A 102 20.12 11.35 -11.76
CA ASP A 102 19.08 10.36 -11.49
C ASP A 102 17.73 10.76 -12.11
N THR A 103 17.35 12.03 -12.03
CA THR A 103 16.13 12.52 -12.69
C THR A 103 16.18 12.31 -14.21
N LEU A 104 17.33 12.59 -14.84
CA LEU A 104 17.55 12.37 -16.27
C LEU A 104 17.52 10.88 -16.63
N ASN A 105 18.11 10.02 -15.78
CA ASN A 105 18.06 8.58 -15.95
C ASN A 105 16.60 8.08 -15.95
N LEU A 106 15.79 8.49 -14.96
CA LEU A 106 14.37 8.14 -14.91
C LEU A 106 13.61 8.63 -16.16
N ALA A 107 13.85 9.88 -16.59
CA ALA A 107 13.25 10.42 -17.81
C ALA A 107 13.62 9.59 -19.05
N SER A 108 14.87 9.15 -19.15
CA SER A 108 15.35 8.32 -20.27
C SER A 108 14.66 6.95 -20.32
N LEU A 109 14.36 6.37 -19.16
CA LEU A 109 13.73 5.06 -18.99
C LEU A 109 12.20 5.07 -19.13
N LEU A 110 11.56 6.24 -19.14
CA LEU A 110 10.13 6.32 -19.45
C LEU A 110 9.88 5.90 -20.90
N ASP A 111 8.87 5.06 -21.10
CA ASP A 111 8.36 4.64 -22.40
C ASP A 111 6.88 5.04 -22.49
N GLU A 112 6.51 5.85 -23.48
CA GLU A 112 5.12 6.28 -23.70
C GLU A 112 4.16 5.11 -23.89
N LYS A 113 4.67 3.98 -24.40
CA LYS A 113 3.87 2.78 -24.66
C LYS A 113 3.63 1.95 -23.41
N GLU A 114 4.33 2.22 -22.31
CA GLU A 114 4.23 1.47 -21.08
C GLU A 114 3.77 2.34 -19.91
N GLN A 115 2.55 2.10 -19.44
CA GLN A 115 2.08 2.67 -18.19
C GLN A 115 2.73 1.95 -17.01
N CYS A 116 3.79 2.55 -16.47
CA CYS A 116 4.45 2.07 -15.26
C CYS A 116 4.86 3.24 -14.35
N LEU A 117 5.05 2.94 -13.07
CA LEU A 117 5.63 3.86 -12.10
C LEU A 117 7.11 3.49 -11.88
N LEU A 118 8.01 4.34 -12.35
CA LEU A 118 9.43 4.23 -12.04
C LEU A 118 9.69 4.82 -10.65
N LEU A 119 10.46 4.12 -9.83
CA LEU A 119 10.78 4.51 -8.46
C LEU A 119 12.30 4.62 -8.32
N GLY A 120 12.81 5.82 -8.07
CA GLY A 120 14.22 6.02 -7.74
C GLY A 120 14.52 5.36 -6.39
N SER A 121 15.16 4.19 -6.41
CA SER A 121 15.40 3.35 -5.26
C SER A 121 16.83 3.50 -4.78
N ARG A 122 16.99 3.99 -3.56
CA ARG A 122 18.29 4.11 -2.91
C ARG A 122 18.85 2.71 -2.62
N ASP A 123 20.17 2.55 -2.68
CA ASP A 123 20.79 1.30 -2.26
C ASP A 123 20.83 1.20 -0.73
N PHE A 124 20.07 0.27 -0.17
CA PHE A 124 20.05 -0.05 1.26
C PHE A 124 20.93 -1.26 1.61
N SER A 125 21.79 -1.73 0.69
CA SER A 125 22.76 -2.80 0.95
C SER A 125 23.75 -2.40 2.05
N ARG A 126 24.35 -3.39 2.73
CA ARG A 126 25.30 -3.18 3.84
C ARG A 126 26.51 -2.30 3.46
N ASN A 127 26.82 -2.14 2.18
CA ASN A 127 27.96 -1.39 1.67
C ASN A 127 27.65 0.09 1.36
N SER A 128 26.37 0.51 1.48
CA SER A 128 25.99 1.92 1.36
C SER A 128 26.40 2.68 2.63
N VAL A 129 27.55 3.34 2.60
CA VAL A 129 28.08 4.12 3.74
C VAL A 129 27.18 5.32 4.10
N GLN A 130 26.28 5.72 3.19
CA GLN A 130 25.62 7.03 3.25
C GLN A 130 24.22 7.02 3.89
N VAL A 131 23.55 5.86 4.05
CA VAL A 131 22.18 5.82 4.62
C VAL A 131 22.19 5.68 6.15
N PRO A 132 21.53 6.56 6.93
CA PRO A 132 21.40 6.41 8.38
C PRO A 132 20.79 5.04 8.78
N PRO A 133 21.37 4.31 9.76
CA PRO A 133 20.92 2.96 10.13
C PRO A 133 19.45 2.85 10.56
N LYS A 134 18.93 3.89 11.23
CA LYS A 134 17.52 3.95 11.68
C LYS A 134 16.56 4.01 10.50
N SER A 135 16.85 4.85 9.50
CA SER A 135 16.06 4.99 8.28
C SER A 135 16.11 3.71 7.44
N ARG A 136 17.28 3.06 7.37
CA ARG A 136 17.44 1.75 6.70
C ARG A 136 16.54 0.67 7.31
N LEU A 137 16.49 0.58 8.65
CA LEU A 137 15.66 -0.41 9.33
C LEU A 137 14.16 -0.13 9.11
N GLY A 138 13.73 1.13 9.27
CA GLY A 138 12.33 1.54 9.05
C GLY A 138 11.84 1.26 7.63
N ASN A 139 12.63 1.63 6.62
CA ASN A 139 12.30 1.32 5.23
C ASN A 139 12.28 -0.20 4.97
N ARG A 140 13.26 -0.96 5.48
CA ARG A 140 13.27 -2.43 5.31
C ARG A 140 12.03 -3.09 5.90
N ILE A 141 11.59 -2.69 7.09
CA ILE A 141 10.36 -3.20 7.70
C ILE A 141 9.16 -2.84 6.80
N THR A 142 9.07 -1.58 6.36
CA THR A 142 7.99 -1.10 5.52
C THR A 142 7.93 -1.85 4.18
N SER A 143 9.07 -2.08 3.52
CA SER A 143 9.19 -2.88 2.30
C SER A 143 8.72 -4.32 2.48
N VAL A 144 9.08 -4.97 3.60
CA VAL A 144 8.64 -6.35 3.90
C VAL A 144 7.13 -6.39 4.14
N VAL A 145 6.59 -5.46 4.94
CA VAL A 145 5.15 -5.35 5.18
C VAL A 145 4.40 -5.09 3.87
N PHE A 146 4.87 -4.16 3.05
CA PHE A 146 4.29 -3.87 1.74
C PHE A 146 4.30 -5.11 0.86
N GLN A 147 5.44 -5.80 0.74
CA GLN A 147 5.55 -7.02 -0.04
C GLN A 147 4.60 -8.12 0.46
N LEU A 148 4.45 -8.28 1.77
CA LEU A 148 3.58 -9.29 2.38
C LEU A 148 2.11 -9.06 2.01
N PHE A 149 1.63 -7.81 2.12
CA PHE A 149 0.22 -7.48 1.94
C PHE A 149 -0.17 -7.13 0.51
N TYR A 150 0.75 -6.64 -0.31
CA TYR A 150 0.42 -6.08 -1.63
C TYR A 150 1.08 -6.77 -2.82
N GLY A 151 2.11 -7.62 -2.64
CA GLY A 151 2.74 -8.31 -3.77
C GLY A 151 4.15 -7.83 -4.09
N PRO A 152 4.29 -6.67 -4.75
CA PRO A 152 5.56 -6.21 -5.28
C PRO A 152 6.63 -6.05 -4.20
N ARG A 153 7.86 -6.47 -4.55
CA ARG A 153 9.05 -6.21 -3.72
C ARG A 153 9.62 -4.85 -4.11
N LEU A 154 9.44 -3.86 -3.24
CA LEU A 154 9.99 -2.51 -3.42
C LEU A 154 11.14 -2.31 -2.43
N PRO A 155 12.40 -2.17 -2.89
CA PRO A 155 13.54 -1.96 -2.01
C PRO A 155 13.48 -0.62 -1.26
N ASP A 156 12.87 0.40 -1.89
CA ASP A 156 12.60 1.70 -1.30
C ASP A 156 11.11 2.04 -1.43
N THR A 157 10.41 2.13 -0.30
CA THR A 157 8.99 2.50 -0.26
C THR A 157 8.77 3.98 0.08
N GLN A 158 9.85 4.69 0.41
CA GLN A 158 9.82 6.05 0.94
C GLN A 158 10.50 7.05 0.00
N THR A 159 10.72 6.67 -1.25
CA THR A 159 11.32 7.55 -2.26
C THR A 159 10.32 8.57 -2.79
N GLY A 160 10.74 9.83 -2.81
CA GLY A 160 10.07 10.94 -3.49
C GLY A 160 10.46 11.08 -4.96
N LEU A 161 11.55 10.44 -5.39
CA LEU A 161 11.97 10.41 -6.79
C LEU A 161 11.15 9.36 -7.56
N ARG A 162 10.19 9.82 -8.34
CA ARG A 162 9.30 8.94 -9.11
C ARG A 162 9.14 9.48 -10.51
N ALA A 163 8.90 8.61 -11.48
CA ALA A 163 8.58 9.02 -12.83
C ALA A 163 7.44 8.19 -13.40
N PHE A 164 6.55 8.84 -14.15
CA PHE A 164 5.42 8.19 -14.81
C PHE A 164 5.01 8.98 -16.05
N VAL A 165 4.33 8.29 -16.97
CA VAL A 165 3.82 8.89 -18.21
C VAL A 165 2.60 9.77 -17.92
N ARG A 166 2.40 10.83 -18.71
CA ARG A 166 1.31 11.80 -18.57
C ARG A 166 -0.07 11.15 -18.40
N GLY A 167 -0.33 10.04 -19.10
CA GLY A 167 -1.61 9.32 -19.04
C GLY A 167 -1.99 8.82 -17.63
N LEU A 168 -1.06 8.80 -16.67
CA LEU A 168 -1.33 8.46 -15.28
C LEU A 168 -1.70 9.67 -14.39
N LEU A 169 -1.69 10.91 -14.91
CA LEU A 169 -2.05 12.12 -14.15
C LEU A 169 -3.46 12.05 -13.52
N PRO A 170 -4.53 11.64 -14.24
CA PRO A 170 -5.85 11.48 -13.62
C PRO A 170 -5.81 10.47 -12.46
N PHE A 171 -5.15 9.33 -12.69
CA PHE A 171 -5.00 8.28 -11.68
C PHE A 171 -4.26 8.79 -10.43
N MET A 172 -3.19 9.56 -10.60
CA MET A 172 -2.45 10.13 -9.46
C MET A 172 -3.33 11.12 -8.67
N GLN A 173 -4.10 11.97 -9.33
CA GLN A 173 -4.95 12.96 -8.67
C GLN A 173 -6.09 12.36 -7.84
N GLU A 174 -6.66 11.23 -8.27
CA GLU A 174 -7.74 10.53 -7.55
C GLU A 174 -7.29 9.87 -6.24
N ILE A 175 -5.98 9.66 -6.05
CA ILE A 175 -5.45 8.95 -4.89
C ILE A 175 -5.58 9.81 -3.64
N GLY A 176 -6.22 9.25 -2.61
CA GLY A 176 -6.45 9.96 -1.34
C GLY A 176 -5.16 10.24 -0.55
N GLY A 177 -5.24 11.18 0.39
CA GLY A 177 -4.13 11.61 1.25
C GLY A 177 -3.50 12.90 0.76
N ASP A 178 -3.19 13.80 1.70
CA ASP A 178 -2.74 15.16 1.39
C ASP A 178 -1.37 15.47 1.98
N ARG A 179 -0.86 14.63 2.90
CA ARG A 179 0.49 14.76 3.48
C ARG A 179 1.37 13.60 3.03
N PHE A 180 2.38 13.25 3.81
CA PHE A 180 3.35 12.19 3.51
C PHE A 180 2.71 10.83 3.24
N GLU A 181 1.52 10.56 3.77
CA GLU A 181 0.82 9.31 3.50
C GLU A 181 0.39 9.12 2.04
N TYR A 182 0.25 10.20 1.28
CA TYR A 182 -0.12 10.15 -0.13
C TYR A 182 0.83 9.26 -0.92
N GLU A 183 2.12 9.39 -0.67
CA GLU A 183 3.16 8.63 -1.35
C GLU A 183 3.02 7.12 -1.16
N MET A 184 2.61 6.68 0.04
CA MET A 184 2.32 5.28 0.33
C MET A 184 1.01 4.84 -0.33
N ASN A 185 -0.02 5.71 -0.30
CA ASN A 185 -1.28 5.42 -0.98
C ASN A 185 -1.07 5.21 -2.49
N VAL A 186 -0.16 5.96 -3.12
CA VAL A 186 0.22 5.72 -4.52
C VAL A 186 0.73 4.29 -4.72
N LEU A 187 1.69 3.82 -3.91
CA LEU A 187 2.22 2.46 -4.02
C LEU A 187 1.14 1.40 -3.81
N ILE A 188 0.31 1.58 -2.78
CA ILE A 188 -0.81 0.67 -2.48
C ILE A 188 -1.78 0.61 -3.66
N ARG A 189 -2.16 1.76 -4.22
CA ARG A 189 -3.11 1.83 -5.33
C ARG A 189 -2.52 1.21 -6.60
N CYS A 190 -1.26 1.49 -6.92
CA CYS A 190 -0.54 0.84 -8.02
C CYS A 190 -0.54 -0.69 -7.87
N ALA A 191 -0.24 -1.22 -6.68
CA ALA A 191 -0.27 -2.66 -6.45
C ALA A 191 -1.67 -3.27 -6.59
N VAL A 192 -2.70 -2.59 -6.08
CA VAL A 192 -4.11 -3.05 -6.17
C VAL A 192 -4.60 -3.08 -7.61
N VAL A 193 -4.30 -2.05 -8.42
CA VAL A 193 -4.68 -2.02 -9.84
C VAL A 193 -3.69 -2.75 -10.75
N LYS A 194 -2.64 -3.33 -10.18
CA LYS A 194 -1.55 -4.05 -10.87
C LYS A 194 -0.80 -3.18 -11.89
N LEU A 195 -0.69 -1.88 -11.62
CA LEU A 195 0.20 -0.99 -12.36
C LEU A 195 1.66 -1.41 -12.07
N PRO A 196 2.47 -1.73 -13.09
CA PRO A 196 3.87 -2.10 -12.90
C PRO A 196 4.64 -1.01 -12.15
N MET A 197 5.39 -1.41 -11.14
CA MET A 197 6.32 -0.54 -10.40
C MET A 197 7.73 -1.04 -10.60
N LYS A 198 8.63 -0.18 -11.11
CA LYS A 198 10.01 -0.54 -11.44
C LYS A 198 10.99 0.25 -10.58
N PRO A 199 11.64 -0.37 -9.59
CA PRO A 199 12.72 0.26 -8.83
C PRO A 199 13.95 0.45 -9.73
N ILE A 200 14.42 1.68 -9.84
CA ILE A 200 15.63 2.07 -10.56
C ILE A 200 16.67 2.51 -9.53
N ALA A 201 17.86 1.92 -9.54
CA ALA A 201 18.90 2.31 -8.59
C ALA A 201 19.31 3.78 -8.81
N ILE A 202 19.42 4.53 -7.71
CA ILE A 202 19.86 5.93 -7.72
C ILE A 202 20.97 6.17 -6.70
N ASP A 203 21.82 7.16 -6.99
CA ASP A 203 22.78 7.68 -6.03
C ASP A 203 22.02 8.60 -5.05
N THR A 204 22.29 8.54 -3.75
CA THR A 204 21.65 9.45 -2.77
C THR A 204 22.68 10.37 -2.17
N VAL A 205 22.41 11.67 -2.18
CA VAL A 205 23.27 12.64 -1.51
C VAL A 205 22.67 12.95 -0.14
N TYR A 206 23.29 12.45 0.93
CA TYR A 206 22.87 12.77 2.30
C TYR A 206 23.67 13.97 2.81
N HIS A 207 22.97 15.07 3.08
CA HIS A 207 23.52 16.23 3.77
C HIS A 207 22.95 16.32 5.19
N ASP A 208 23.81 16.48 6.20
CA ASP A 208 23.47 16.81 7.59
C ASP A 208 22.41 15.92 8.29
N GLU A 209 22.55 14.59 8.22
CA GLU A 209 21.78 13.62 9.03
C GLU A 209 20.23 13.81 9.04
N ASN A 210 19.64 14.35 7.96
CA ASN A 210 18.20 14.65 7.87
C ASN A 210 17.66 15.66 8.91
N LYS A 211 18.50 16.53 9.49
CA LYS A 211 18.08 17.53 10.50
C LYS A 211 17.01 18.53 10.02
N GLY A 212 16.79 18.66 8.71
CA GLY A 212 15.79 19.54 8.11
C GLY A 212 14.46 18.89 7.70
N THR A 213 14.31 17.56 7.84
CA THR A 213 13.04 16.93 7.43
C THR A 213 11.95 17.24 8.47
N HIS A 214 10.86 17.91 8.06
CA HIS A 214 9.65 18.12 8.90
C HIS A 214 8.89 16.81 9.23
N PHE A 215 9.52 15.66 9.01
CA PHE A 215 8.98 14.33 9.26
C PHE A 215 8.99 14.01 10.75
N HIS A 216 7.83 13.75 11.33
CA HIS A 216 7.68 13.38 12.74
C HIS A 216 7.71 11.84 12.87
N PRO A 217 8.81 11.23 13.34
CA PRO A 217 9.07 9.80 13.12
C PRO A 217 7.99 8.85 13.62
N ILE A 218 7.35 9.15 14.75
CA ILE A 218 6.33 8.28 15.35
C ILE A 218 4.96 8.50 14.71
N ARG A 219 4.53 9.77 14.63
CA ARG A 219 3.19 10.15 14.16
C ARG A 219 3.00 9.80 12.68
N ASP A 220 4.00 10.12 11.87
CA ASP A 220 3.91 9.92 10.42
C ASP A 220 4.10 8.43 10.06
N SER A 221 4.99 7.72 10.77
CA SER A 221 5.07 6.26 10.62
C SER A 221 3.76 5.57 11.01
N TRP A 222 3.11 5.96 12.11
CA TRP A 222 1.82 5.38 12.48
C TRP A 222 0.74 5.60 11.43
N ARG A 223 0.67 6.79 10.81
CA ARG A 223 -0.25 7.04 9.70
C ARG A 223 0.00 6.10 8.52
N ILE A 224 1.27 5.92 8.16
CA ILE A 224 1.69 4.99 7.09
C ILE A 224 1.29 3.55 7.44
N TYR A 225 1.58 3.07 8.65
CA TYR A 225 1.22 1.72 9.09
C TYR A 225 -0.30 1.52 9.16
N LYS A 226 -1.06 2.52 9.63
CA LYS A 226 -2.52 2.48 9.66
C LYS A 226 -3.11 2.30 8.26
N LEU A 227 -2.50 2.89 7.24
CA LEU A 227 -2.93 2.73 5.85
C LEU A 227 -2.52 1.38 5.28
N LEU A 228 -1.26 0.98 5.44
CA LEU A 228 -0.73 -0.32 5.00
C LEU A 228 -1.49 -1.50 5.59
N LEU A 229 -1.82 -1.42 6.88
CA LEU A 229 -2.50 -2.49 7.61
C LEU A 229 -4.01 -2.28 7.69
N GLY A 230 -4.54 -1.18 7.15
CA GLY A 230 -5.96 -0.84 7.30
C GLY A 230 -6.89 -1.90 6.72
N GLY A 231 -6.59 -2.42 5.52
CA GLY A 231 -7.34 -3.52 4.92
C GLY A 231 -7.25 -4.81 5.74
N PHE A 232 -6.05 -5.15 6.23
CA PHE A 232 -5.83 -6.32 7.07
C PHE A 232 -6.54 -6.21 8.43
N PHE A 233 -6.53 -5.05 9.09
CA PHE A 233 -7.25 -4.86 10.35
C PHE A 233 -8.76 -4.99 10.18
N LYS A 234 -9.33 -4.50 9.06
CA LYS A 234 -10.72 -4.76 8.73
C LYS A 234 -10.99 -6.25 8.56
N PHE A 235 -10.14 -6.97 7.83
CA PHE A 235 -10.23 -8.42 7.67
C PHE A 235 -10.16 -9.18 9.00
N MET A 236 -9.22 -8.79 9.86
CA MET A 236 -9.09 -9.34 11.21
C MET A 236 -10.35 -9.12 12.04
N SER A 237 -10.90 -7.90 12.02
CA SER A 237 -12.14 -7.60 12.73
C SER A 237 -13.33 -8.41 12.22
N ALA A 238 -13.46 -8.59 10.89
CA ALA A 238 -14.50 -9.41 10.29
C ALA A 238 -14.38 -10.89 10.71
N SER A 239 -13.15 -11.41 10.72
CA SER A 239 -12.86 -12.80 11.11
C SER A 239 -13.13 -13.05 12.59
N VAL A 240 -12.76 -12.11 13.47
CA VAL A 240 -13.07 -12.16 14.90
C VAL A 240 -14.58 -12.14 15.13
N MET A 241 -15.31 -11.25 14.46
CA MET A 241 -16.77 -11.18 14.56
C MET A 241 -17.43 -12.49 14.11
N ALA A 242 -16.99 -13.07 12.99
CA ALA A 242 -17.49 -14.36 12.52
C ALA A 242 -17.20 -15.48 13.53
N THR A 243 -16.04 -15.47 14.18
CA THR A 243 -15.68 -16.46 15.21
C THR A 243 -16.53 -16.31 16.47
N VAL A 244 -16.79 -15.08 16.91
CA VAL A 244 -17.71 -14.83 18.04
C VAL A 244 -19.11 -15.35 17.74
N VAL A 245 -19.62 -15.09 16.53
CA VAL A 245 -20.93 -15.60 16.08
C VAL A 245 -20.92 -17.13 15.98
N ASP A 246 -19.83 -17.73 15.52
CA ASP A 246 -19.67 -19.19 15.46
C ASP A 246 -19.81 -19.82 16.85
N PHE A 247 -19.08 -19.31 17.85
CA PHE A 247 -19.15 -19.81 19.22
C PHE A 247 -20.54 -19.59 19.83
N ALA A 248 -21.13 -18.40 19.65
CA ALA A 248 -22.46 -18.10 20.17
C ALA A 248 -23.53 -19.02 19.57
N LEU A 249 -23.50 -19.24 18.25
CA LEU A 249 -24.43 -20.14 17.57
C LEU A 249 -24.19 -21.60 17.94
N PHE A 250 -22.94 -22.04 18.06
CA PHE A 250 -22.63 -23.39 18.52
C PHE A 250 -23.22 -23.64 19.90
N THR A 251 -23.00 -22.72 20.85
CA THR A 251 -23.57 -22.81 22.20
C THR A 251 -25.09 -22.80 22.14
N LEU A 252 -25.69 -21.90 21.33
CA LEU A 252 -27.14 -21.81 21.16
C LEU A 252 -27.75 -23.14 20.67
N LEU A 253 -27.17 -23.67 19.60
CA LEU A 253 -27.64 -24.88 18.94
C LEU A 253 -27.46 -26.13 19.81
N ASN A 254 -26.28 -26.28 20.44
CA ASN A 254 -25.95 -27.45 21.22
C ASN A 254 -26.69 -27.49 22.57
N ALA A 255 -26.85 -26.34 23.24
CA ALA A 255 -27.41 -26.29 24.59
C ALA A 255 -28.94 -26.19 24.63
N TRP A 256 -29.57 -25.50 23.66
CA TRP A 256 -31.02 -25.23 23.73
C TRP A 256 -31.80 -25.70 22.50
N VAL A 257 -31.34 -25.40 21.29
CA VAL A 257 -32.15 -25.65 20.09
C VAL A 257 -32.25 -27.15 19.79
N LEU A 258 -31.13 -27.83 19.54
CA LEU A 258 -31.16 -29.25 19.17
C LEU A 258 -31.79 -30.15 20.25
N PRO A 259 -31.54 -29.94 21.56
CA PRO A 259 -32.22 -30.69 22.61
C PRO A 259 -33.76 -30.51 22.64
N MET A 260 -34.30 -29.39 22.15
CA MET A 260 -35.75 -29.17 22.09
C MET A 260 -36.42 -30.02 20.99
N PHE A 261 -35.71 -30.29 19.89
CA PHE A 261 -36.25 -31.01 18.73
C PHE A 261 -35.87 -32.50 18.71
N MET A 262 -34.75 -32.88 19.34
CA MET A 262 -34.34 -34.28 19.46
C MET A 262 -34.96 -34.89 20.72
N GLN A 263 -35.95 -35.77 20.56
CA GLN A 263 -36.54 -36.50 21.69
C GLN A 263 -35.48 -37.30 22.48
N PRO A 264 -35.69 -37.54 23.79
CA PRO A 264 -34.74 -38.25 24.65
C PRO A 264 -34.37 -39.66 24.15
N VAL A 265 -35.24 -40.32 23.38
CA VAL A 265 -34.97 -41.64 22.78
C VAL A 265 -33.93 -41.56 21.64
N TYR A 266 -33.94 -40.50 20.82
CA TYR A 266 -32.97 -40.30 19.74
C TYR A 266 -31.59 -39.87 20.27
N LEU A 267 -31.55 -39.09 21.37
CA LEU A 267 -30.31 -38.70 22.07
C LEU A 267 -29.55 -39.89 22.66
N ASN A 268 -30.26 -40.94 23.08
CA ASN A 268 -29.67 -42.14 23.67
C ASN A 268 -29.15 -43.15 22.64
N VAL A 269 -29.59 -43.08 21.38
CA VAL A 269 -29.22 -44.05 20.32
C VAL A 269 -28.25 -43.46 19.29
N LEU A 270 -28.36 -42.17 18.94
CA LEU A 270 -27.48 -41.47 17.99
C LEU A 270 -26.38 -40.60 18.65
N GLY A 271 -26.37 -40.54 19.98
CA GLY A 271 -25.25 -40.04 20.78
C GLY A 271 -25.08 -38.52 20.86
N SER A 272 -24.39 -38.07 21.92
CA SER A 272 -23.94 -36.68 22.10
C SER A 272 -23.12 -36.15 20.93
N ASP A 273 -22.47 -37.05 20.19
CA ASP A 273 -21.53 -36.73 19.13
C ASP A 273 -22.24 -36.19 17.89
N LEU A 274 -23.39 -36.76 17.50
CA LEU A 274 -24.16 -36.25 16.37
C LEU A 274 -24.69 -34.85 16.64
N ARG A 275 -25.14 -34.58 17.88
CA ARG A 275 -25.61 -33.24 18.28
C ARG A 275 -24.49 -32.20 18.18
N VAL A 276 -23.31 -32.52 18.70
CA VAL A 276 -22.15 -31.63 18.64
C VAL A 276 -21.72 -31.39 17.20
N VAL A 277 -21.71 -32.43 16.36
CA VAL A 277 -21.40 -32.31 14.93
C VAL A 277 -22.43 -31.43 14.22
N ALA A 278 -23.73 -31.66 14.44
CA ALA A 278 -24.80 -30.87 13.82
C ALA A 278 -24.74 -29.39 14.25
N ALA A 279 -24.52 -29.12 15.54
CA ALA A 279 -24.33 -27.77 16.06
C ALA A 279 -23.10 -27.09 15.44
N THR A 280 -21.98 -27.83 15.31
CA THR A 280 -20.75 -27.33 14.70
C THR A 280 -20.95 -26.98 13.23
N LEU A 281 -21.57 -27.88 12.45
CA LEU A 281 -21.83 -27.64 11.02
C LEU A 281 -22.79 -26.47 10.80
N GLY A 282 -23.85 -26.38 11.60
CA GLY A 282 -24.81 -25.27 11.55
C GLY A 282 -24.16 -23.92 11.87
N ALA A 283 -23.40 -23.85 12.96
CA ALA A 283 -22.67 -22.64 13.35
C ALA A 283 -21.66 -22.21 12.26
N ARG A 284 -20.90 -23.17 11.72
CA ARG A 284 -19.90 -22.92 10.68
C ARG A 284 -20.49 -22.44 9.37
N ALA A 285 -21.65 -22.97 8.97
CA ALA A 285 -22.34 -22.52 7.78
C ALA A 285 -22.74 -21.04 7.89
N VAL A 286 -23.33 -20.64 9.03
CA VAL A 286 -23.76 -19.25 9.25
C VAL A 286 -22.57 -18.32 9.41
N SER A 287 -21.56 -18.69 10.21
CA SER A 287 -20.37 -17.87 10.45
C SER A 287 -19.54 -17.68 9.18
N ALA A 288 -19.45 -18.69 8.31
CA ALA A 288 -18.77 -18.58 7.02
C ALA A 288 -19.48 -17.60 6.06
N VAL A 289 -20.82 -17.63 6.02
CA VAL A 289 -21.63 -16.69 5.22
C VAL A 289 -21.47 -15.26 5.73
N LEU A 290 -21.50 -15.07 7.05
CA LEU A 290 -21.24 -13.77 7.66
C LEU A 290 -19.83 -13.26 7.32
N ASN A 291 -18.81 -14.09 7.49
CA ASN A 291 -17.43 -13.71 7.17
C ASN A 291 -17.28 -13.32 5.69
N PHE A 292 -17.89 -14.09 4.78
CA PHE A 292 -17.91 -13.75 3.35
C PHE A 292 -18.54 -12.37 3.11
N LYS A 293 -19.69 -12.08 3.72
CA LYS A 293 -20.41 -10.81 3.54
C LYS A 293 -19.69 -9.62 4.13
N LEU A 294 -19.04 -9.79 5.29
CA LEU A 294 -18.19 -8.75 5.87
C LEU A 294 -16.97 -8.49 4.98
N ASN A 295 -16.32 -9.54 4.47
CA ASN A 295 -15.19 -9.37 3.57
C ASN A 295 -15.60 -8.68 2.25
N GLU A 296 -16.74 -9.08 1.66
CA GLU A 296 -17.28 -8.50 0.43
C GLU A 296 -17.58 -6.99 0.58
N ASN A 297 -18.32 -6.60 1.62
CA ASN A 297 -18.88 -5.25 1.74
C ASN A 297 -18.05 -4.30 2.60
N PHE A 298 -17.40 -4.80 3.64
CA PHE A 298 -16.69 -3.94 4.61
C PHE A 298 -15.18 -3.91 4.39
N VAL A 299 -14.57 -5.07 4.10
CA VAL A 299 -13.12 -5.17 3.91
C VAL A 299 -12.71 -4.72 2.51
N PHE A 300 -13.31 -5.32 1.48
CA PHE A 300 -12.98 -5.07 0.07
C PHE A 300 -13.94 -4.10 -0.64
N ASN A 301 -15.09 -3.78 -0.03
CA ASN A 301 -16.09 -2.82 -0.49
C ASN A 301 -16.47 -2.99 -1.97
N LEU A 302 -16.91 -4.20 -2.32
CA LEU A 302 -17.24 -4.59 -3.69
C LEU A 302 -18.73 -4.39 -3.98
N LYS A 303 -19.06 -3.77 -5.13
CA LYS A 303 -20.46 -3.56 -5.55
C LYS A 303 -21.17 -4.83 -6.02
N LYS A 304 -20.43 -5.84 -6.54
CA LYS A 304 -20.88 -7.22 -6.86
C LYS A 304 -19.75 -8.01 -7.57
N CYS A 305 -19.39 -9.20 -7.10
CA CYS A 305 -18.49 -10.11 -7.82
C CYS A 305 -19.17 -11.45 -8.18
N ARG A 306 -19.39 -11.69 -9.48
CA ARG A 306 -19.90 -13.00 -9.96
C ARG A 306 -18.89 -14.10 -9.64
N GLY A 307 -19.35 -15.16 -8.97
CA GLY A 307 -18.55 -16.34 -8.62
C GLY A 307 -17.62 -16.19 -7.41
N ALA A 308 -17.66 -15.07 -6.68
CA ALA A 308 -16.84 -14.89 -5.48
C ALA A 308 -17.19 -15.90 -4.37
N ALA A 309 -18.48 -16.20 -4.17
CA ALA A 309 -18.93 -17.18 -3.18
C ALA A 309 -18.36 -18.59 -3.42
N GLY A 310 -18.34 -19.05 -4.68
CA GLY A 310 -17.77 -20.35 -5.02
C GLY A 310 -16.26 -20.42 -4.76
N ARG A 311 -15.51 -19.38 -5.13
CA ARG A 311 -14.07 -19.29 -4.83
C ARG A 311 -13.81 -19.26 -3.33
N TYR A 312 -14.64 -18.54 -2.57
CA TYR A 312 -14.53 -18.48 -1.12
C TYR A 312 -14.75 -19.84 -0.46
N ILE A 313 -15.77 -20.61 -0.89
CA ILE A 313 -16.01 -21.97 -0.38
C ILE A 313 -14.81 -22.88 -0.67
N ILE A 314 -14.29 -22.86 -1.90
CA ILE A 314 -13.10 -23.63 -2.28
C ILE A 314 -11.92 -23.25 -1.38
N LEU A 315 -11.72 -21.96 -1.13
CA LEU A 315 -10.65 -21.47 -0.26
C LEU A 315 -10.81 -21.98 1.18
N CYS A 316 -12.01 -21.92 1.75
CA CYS A 316 -12.27 -22.43 3.10
C CYS A 316 -11.94 -23.91 3.24
N VAL A 317 -12.33 -24.73 2.26
CA VAL A 317 -12.04 -26.17 2.24
C VAL A 317 -10.53 -26.42 2.14
N LEU A 318 -9.86 -25.73 1.21
CA LEU A 318 -8.41 -25.87 1.03
C LEU A 318 -7.63 -25.44 2.27
N VAL A 319 -7.99 -24.33 2.90
CA VAL A 319 -7.34 -23.85 4.13
C VAL A 319 -7.53 -24.85 5.27
N ALA A 320 -8.73 -25.43 5.43
CA ALA A 320 -8.98 -26.44 6.46
C ALA A 320 -8.15 -27.71 6.23
N LEU A 321 -8.08 -28.19 4.98
CA LEU A 321 -7.27 -29.36 4.61
C LEU A 321 -5.78 -29.10 4.84
N VAL A 322 -5.26 -27.97 4.37
CA VAL A 322 -3.85 -27.61 4.53
C VAL A 322 -3.48 -27.43 6.00
N SER A 323 -4.34 -26.80 6.81
CA SER A 323 -4.12 -26.69 8.27
C SER A 323 -4.01 -28.08 8.90
N GLY A 324 -4.97 -28.98 8.64
CA GLY A 324 -4.98 -30.33 9.20
C GLY A 324 -3.75 -31.16 8.80
N LEU A 325 -3.42 -31.18 7.51
CA LEU A 325 -2.27 -31.93 6.99
C LEU A 325 -0.94 -31.40 7.53
N THR A 326 -0.78 -30.07 7.60
CA THR A 326 0.45 -29.44 8.07
C THR A 326 0.66 -29.68 9.56
N VAL A 327 -0.39 -29.54 10.38
CA VAL A 327 -0.31 -29.84 11.82
C VAL A 327 -0.01 -31.32 12.05
N GLY A 328 -0.66 -32.23 11.30
CA GLY A 328 -0.39 -33.67 11.38
C GLY A 328 1.06 -34.02 11.04
N ALA A 329 1.57 -33.51 9.93
CA ALA A 329 2.95 -33.74 9.50
C ALA A 329 3.97 -33.18 10.50
N LEU A 330 3.79 -31.95 10.98
CA LEU A 330 4.70 -31.34 11.96
C LEU A 330 4.63 -32.04 13.32
N SER A 331 3.46 -32.51 13.74
CA SER A 331 3.32 -33.28 14.99
C SER A 331 4.06 -34.61 14.91
N ALA A 332 4.11 -35.24 13.73
CA ALA A 332 4.91 -36.44 13.50
C ALA A 332 6.42 -36.16 13.47
N LEU A 333 6.84 -35.00 12.95
CA LEU A 333 8.25 -34.57 12.90
C LEU A 333 8.78 -34.06 14.25
N LEU A 334 7.91 -33.49 15.09
CA LEU A 334 8.25 -32.91 16.39
C LEU A 334 7.38 -33.53 17.50
N PRO A 335 7.56 -34.81 17.85
CA PRO A 335 6.67 -35.53 18.78
C PRO A 335 6.67 -34.94 20.20
N THR A 336 7.73 -34.21 20.57
CA THR A 336 7.88 -33.57 21.88
C THR A 336 7.12 -32.27 22.01
N VAL A 337 6.62 -31.70 20.91
CA VAL A 337 5.88 -30.44 20.90
C VAL A 337 4.39 -30.74 20.81
N SER A 338 3.59 -30.12 21.70
CA SER A 338 2.14 -30.25 21.65
C SER A 338 1.57 -29.81 20.30
N SER A 339 0.62 -30.59 19.77
CA SER A 339 -0.12 -30.26 18.55
C SER A 339 -0.82 -28.89 18.62
N THR A 340 -1.18 -28.44 19.82
CA THR A 340 -1.76 -27.10 20.04
C THR A 340 -0.73 -26.00 19.80
N LEU A 341 0.52 -26.19 20.24
CA LEU A 341 1.60 -25.23 20.02
C LEU A 341 2.05 -25.18 18.57
N ILE A 342 2.00 -26.32 17.86
CA ILE A 342 2.25 -26.39 16.40
C ILE A 342 1.13 -25.70 15.62
N LYS A 343 -0.12 -25.84 16.07
CA LYS A 343 -1.28 -25.27 15.38
C LYS A 343 -1.26 -23.74 15.31
N ILE A 344 -0.81 -23.06 16.36
CA ILE A 344 -0.77 -21.59 16.43
C ILE A 344 0.00 -20.96 15.23
N PRO A 345 1.29 -21.26 14.99
CA PRO A 345 2.03 -20.67 13.88
C PRO A 345 1.50 -21.10 12.51
N VAL A 346 0.97 -22.33 12.38
CA VAL A 346 0.34 -22.81 11.14
C VAL A 346 -0.89 -21.96 10.79
N ASP A 347 -1.81 -21.81 11.73
CA ASP A 347 -3.06 -21.08 11.50
C ASP A 347 -2.81 -19.57 11.34
N VAL A 348 -1.84 -18.98 12.06
CA VAL A 348 -1.43 -17.58 11.86
C VAL A 348 -0.89 -17.38 10.44
N THR A 349 -0.04 -18.29 9.96
CA THR A 349 0.51 -18.22 8.60
C THR A 349 -0.61 -18.36 7.56
N LEU A 350 -1.49 -19.34 7.73
CA LEU A 350 -2.64 -19.53 6.84
C LEU A 350 -3.61 -18.34 6.88
N PHE A 351 -3.77 -17.67 8.02
CA PHE A 351 -4.60 -16.49 8.14
C PHE A 351 -4.07 -15.32 7.30
N LEU A 352 -2.76 -15.09 7.33
CA LEU A 352 -2.09 -14.08 6.49
C LEU A 352 -2.20 -14.42 5.00
N LEU A 353 -1.98 -15.69 4.64
CA LEU A 353 -2.13 -16.15 3.26
C LEU A 353 -3.59 -16.07 2.78
N ASN A 354 -4.54 -16.38 3.65
CA ASN A 354 -5.97 -16.33 3.36
C ASN A 354 -6.41 -14.91 3.03
N TYR A 355 -5.96 -13.91 3.79
CA TYR A 355 -6.20 -12.50 3.46
C TYR A 355 -5.74 -12.17 2.03
N ARG A 356 -4.52 -12.59 1.68
CA ARG A 356 -3.92 -12.33 0.38
C ARG A 356 -4.64 -13.04 -0.77
N ILE A 357 -4.97 -14.32 -0.61
CA ILE A 357 -5.72 -15.09 -1.61
C ILE A 357 -7.13 -14.51 -1.79
N GLN A 358 -7.75 -14.05 -0.70
CA GLN A 358 -9.04 -13.38 -0.79
C GLN A 358 -8.95 -12.09 -1.60
N GLN A 359 -7.94 -11.27 -1.34
CA GLN A 359 -7.69 -10.03 -2.09
C GLN A 359 -7.41 -10.28 -3.58
N ASP A 360 -6.57 -11.26 -3.91
CA ASP A 360 -6.08 -11.48 -5.28
C ASP A 360 -6.98 -12.36 -6.16
N TRP A 361 -7.74 -13.27 -5.55
CA TRP A 361 -8.49 -14.31 -6.29
C TRP A 361 -9.98 -14.34 -5.98
N VAL A 362 -10.37 -14.35 -4.70
CA VAL A 362 -11.80 -14.46 -4.31
C VAL A 362 -12.55 -13.18 -4.67
N PHE A 363 -12.03 -12.05 -4.19
CA PHE A 363 -12.61 -10.71 -4.29
C PHE A 363 -11.89 -9.85 -5.32
N LYS A 364 -11.30 -10.51 -6.34
CA LYS A 364 -10.64 -9.83 -7.44
C LYS A 364 -11.62 -8.86 -8.11
N ASN A 365 -11.42 -7.57 -7.90
CA ASN A 365 -12.00 -6.50 -8.70
C ASN A 365 -11.51 -6.71 -10.13
N ARG A 366 -12.33 -7.34 -10.98
CA ARG A 366 -12.20 -7.08 -12.41
C ARG A 366 -12.71 -5.65 -12.55
N ILE A 367 -11.79 -4.70 -12.73
CA ILE A 367 -12.13 -3.47 -13.45
C ILE A 367 -12.91 -3.99 -14.66
N GLN A 368 -14.18 -3.62 -14.76
CA GLN A 368 -14.90 -3.83 -16.00
C GLN A 368 -14.02 -3.19 -17.05
N GLU A 369 -13.41 -4.02 -17.90
CA GLU A 369 -13.03 -3.59 -19.24
C GLU A 369 -14.34 -3.05 -19.82
N GLU A 370 -14.57 -1.75 -19.63
CA GLU A 370 -15.48 -0.98 -20.47
C GLU A 370 -14.86 -1.08 -21.86
N LYS A 371 -15.32 -2.10 -22.57
CA LYS A 371 -15.14 -2.25 -24.01
C LYS A 371 -15.86 -1.15 -24.75
#